data_AF-A0A2G5VQ31-F1
#
_entry.id   AF-A0A2G5VQ31-F1
#
_cell.length_a   1.000
_cell.length_b   1.000
_cell.length_c   1.000
_cell.angle_alpha   90.00
_cell.angle_beta   90.00
_cell.angle_gamma   90.00
#
_symmetry.space_group_name_H-M   'P 1'
#
loop_
_entity.id
_entity.type
_entity.pdbx_description
1 polymer ?
#
loop_
_entity_poly.entity_id
_entity_poly.type
_entity_poly.pdbx_seq_one_letter_code
_entity_poly.pdbx_strand_id
1 'polypeptide(L)'
;MQDVVGYEIDVNDLFNSPAKTEDVQKNDNNNTNDKQYSRISKFGRGKMQEVVGYEININDLFNSPPKTEDVHNNSNNIISVEYDNPAPEGNDKKGIEFSRLTVFLKKYYRILLALILILVLIQIEITLLVVLLHHGNSEVSSTTTTTKIPTTRIATHNFEKTSTSPEETTATSSTNLKTTPDPGDTSCGTRRPYTFLFAYSNDLSSETVLDSRNQFLLNNGITKFSWYGSVRFDTENMDIQVYPNIDNFRATIQNNLPDPNQGFQNSSIGSNVFDAIEKFFSNTEAPVCGSIIYILLKRYPNEADNSRLVSLIRYHHSIVHVVTSATPSGGSQPKTMYSVASKTNGMGAFESDQNFIRATFWLPFYFTPDPIYAITIQVSGSGTIILPDFFRPLTGTYEIVITYQDHVPDNSFRNFILHYVNPYQSGNFSVDSESVSSYWHGNLVRQGMVTQEVNTKMSLDYNYSGWGVHSLQIRILTDIPLDDWCPYSD
;
A
#
# COMPACT_ATOMS: atom_id res chain seq x y z
N MET A 1 33.21 -16.46 -35.30
CA MET A 1 33.34 -15.98 -36.69
C MET A 1 32.55 -16.94 -37.59
N GLN A 2 31.30 -16.60 -37.87
CA GLN A 2 30.53 -16.99 -39.05
C GLN A 2 29.24 -16.17 -39.07
N ASP A 3 28.79 -15.85 -40.28
CA ASP A 3 28.20 -14.57 -40.64
C ASP A 3 26.73 -14.39 -40.29
N VAL A 4 26.39 -13.14 -39.99
CA VAL A 4 25.04 -12.61 -39.85
C VAL A 4 24.50 -12.29 -41.24
N VAL A 5 23.35 -12.88 -41.62
CA VAL A 5 22.57 -12.46 -42.79
C VAL A 5 21.31 -11.76 -42.27
N GLY A 6 21.27 -10.44 -42.44
CA GLY A 6 20.09 -9.62 -42.17
C GLY A 6 19.06 -9.76 -43.28
N TYR A 7 17.78 -9.82 -42.90
CA TYR A 7 16.66 -9.63 -43.81
C TYR A 7 15.96 -8.33 -43.42
N GLU A 8 15.96 -7.38 -44.36
CA GLU A 8 15.22 -6.13 -44.33
C GLU A 8 13.83 -6.42 -44.91
N ILE A 9 12.76 -6.12 -44.16
CA ILE A 9 11.37 -6.28 -44.61
C ILE A 9 10.85 -4.91 -45.03
N ASP A 10 10.60 -4.73 -46.32
CA ASP A 10 9.93 -3.55 -46.88
C ASP A 10 8.41 -3.67 -46.69
N VAL A 11 7.81 -2.63 -46.12
CA VAL A 11 6.42 -2.57 -45.65
C VAL A 11 5.41 -2.40 -46.80
N ASN A 12 5.88 -2.36 -48.05
CA ASN A 12 5.01 -2.20 -49.23
C ASN A 12 4.56 -3.50 -49.92
N ASP A 13 5.03 -4.68 -49.49
CA ASP A 13 4.67 -5.97 -50.11
C ASP A 13 3.42 -6.65 -49.51
N LEU A 14 2.77 -6.04 -48.51
CA LEU A 14 1.61 -6.65 -47.81
C LEU A 14 0.23 -6.26 -48.36
N PHE A 15 0.16 -5.38 -49.36
CA PHE A 15 -1.11 -4.91 -49.91
C PHE A 15 -1.03 -4.75 -51.42
N ASN A 16 -0.97 -5.85 -52.19
CA ASN A 16 -1.41 -5.89 -53.60
C ASN A 16 -1.32 -7.30 -54.22
N SER A 17 -2.38 -8.12 -54.14
CA SER A 17 -2.90 -8.85 -55.32
C SER A 17 -4.08 -9.80 -55.03
N PRO A 18 -4.90 -10.10 -56.07
CA PRO A 18 -6.32 -10.41 -55.93
C PRO A 18 -6.64 -11.91 -55.88
N ALA A 19 -7.89 -12.19 -55.49
CA ALA A 19 -8.50 -13.51 -55.42
C ALA A 19 -8.37 -14.28 -56.75
N LYS A 20 -7.82 -15.50 -56.67
CA LYS A 20 -7.97 -16.54 -57.69
C LYS A 20 -8.87 -17.64 -57.15
N THR A 21 -9.99 -17.83 -57.83
CA THR A 21 -10.81 -19.04 -57.85
C THR A 21 -10.03 -20.15 -58.54
N GLU A 22 -9.90 -21.30 -57.89
CA GLU A 22 -9.53 -22.56 -58.56
C GLU A 22 -10.60 -23.62 -58.27
N ASP A 23 -11.19 -24.09 -59.38
CA ASP A 23 -11.97 -25.30 -59.49
C ASP A 23 -11.11 -26.53 -59.16
N VAL A 24 -11.63 -27.47 -58.37
CA VAL A 24 -11.15 -28.85 -58.36
C VAL A 24 -12.32 -29.82 -58.48
N GLN A 25 -12.18 -30.68 -59.49
CA GLN A 25 -13.09 -31.73 -59.92
C GLN A 25 -13.28 -32.85 -58.89
N LYS A 26 -14.51 -33.37 -58.91
CA LYS A 26 -14.98 -34.74 -58.68
C LYS A 26 -13.92 -35.82 -58.42
N ASN A 27 -14.18 -36.61 -57.38
CA ASN A 27 -14.13 -38.07 -57.47
C ASN A 27 -15.30 -38.69 -56.68
N ASP A 28 -16.15 -39.40 -57.41
CA ASP A 28 -17.26 -40.22 -56.93
C ASP A 28 -16.75 -41.59 -56.45
N ASN A 29 -17.34 -42.15 -55.38
CA ASN A 29 -17.88 -43.52 -55.33
C ASN A 29 -18.50 -43.90 -53.96
N ASN A 30 -19.84 -43.80 -53.92
CA ASN A 30 -20.87 -44.75 -53.43
C ASN A 30 -20.68 -45.59 -52.15
N ASN A 31 -21.58 -45.42 -51.16
CA ASN A 31 -22.76 -46.30 -51.01
C ASN A 31 -23.77 -45.80 -49.93
N THR A 32 -24.94 -45.37 -50.43
CA THR A 32 -26.34 -45.63 -49.99
C THR A 32 -26.70 -45.98 -48.54
N ASN A 33 -27.62 -45.19 -47.95
CA ASN A 33 -29.01 -45.62 -47.72
C ASN A 33 -29.96 -44.45 -47.40
N ASP A 34 -31.12 -44.50 -48.06
CA ASP A 34 -32.23 -43.54 -48.10
C ASP A 34 -32.98 -43.35 -46.78
N LYS A 35 -33.46 -42.11 -46.53
CA LYS A 35 -34.91 -41.81 -46.42
C LYS A 35 -35.19 -40.30 -46.45
N GLN A 36 -36.01 -39.94 -47.43
CA GLN A 36 -36.53 -38.62 -47.76
C GLN A 36 -37.84 -38.35 -47.00
N TYR A 37 -38.09 -37.12 -46.52
CA TYR A 37 -39.31 -36.32 -46.78
C TYR A 37 -39.25 -34.92 -46.11
N SER A 38 -39.83 -33.96 -46.83
CA SER A 38 -39.71 -32.50 -46.74
C SER A 38 -40.63 -31.81 -45.71
N ARG A 39 -40.35 -30.53 -45.37
CA ARG A 39 -41.23 -29.38 -45.71
C ARG A 39 -40.58 -28.01 -45.45
N ILE A 40 -41.00 -27.06 -46.29
CA ILE A 40 -40.50 -25.71 -46.54
C ILE A 40 -41.41 -24.67 -45.86
N SER A 41 -40.84 -23.56 -45.38
CA SER A 41 -41.43 -22.20 -45.53
C SER A 41 -40.37 -21.12 -45.21
N LYS A 42 -39.84 -20.42 -46.22
CA LYS A 42 -40.14 -19.01 -46.60
C LYS A 42 -39.64 -17.94 -45.61
N PHE A 43 -38.51 -17.31 -45.94
CA PHE A 43 -38.18 -15.93 -45.51
C PHE A 43 -38.32 -14.99 -46.71
N GLY A 44 -39.17 -13.97 -46.55
CA GLY A 44 -39.43 -12.93 -47.54
C GLY A 44 -38.41 -11.80 -47.46
N ARG A 45 -38.06 -11.25 -48.63
CA ARG A 45 -37.32 -9.99 -48.81
C ARG A 45 -38.13 -8.82 -48.25
N GLY A 46 -37.51 -8.02 -47.38
CA GLY A 46 -37.90 -6.65 -47.05
C GLY A 46 -36.77 -5.69 -47.46
N LYS A 47 -37.14 -4.58 -48.10
CA LYS A 47 -36.28 -3.62 -48.80
C LYS A 47 -35.39 -2.79 -47.86
N MET A 48 -34.17 -2.49 -48.31
CA MET A 48 -33.34 -1.39 -47.83
C MET A 48 -34.09 -0.06 -47.95
N GLN A 49 -34.08 0.73 -46.88
CA GLN A 49 -34.42 2.14 -46.89
C GLN A 49 -33.20 2.95 -46.42
N GLU A 50 -33.05 4.07 -47.11
CA GLU A 50 -32.00 5.07 -47.16
C GLU A 50 -31.68 5.69 -45.79
N VAL A 51 -30.39 5.73 -45.43
CA VAL A 51 -29.90 6.42 -44.22
C VAL A 51 -29.74 7.90 -44.58
N VAL A 52 -30.67 8.73 -44.12
CA VAL A 52 -30.54 10.19 -44.08
C VAL A 52 -29.72 10.54 -42.84
N GLY A 53 -28.58 11.19 -43.04
CA GLY A 53 -27.72 11.67 -41.97
C GLY A 53 -28.36 12.83 -41.20
N TYR A 54 -28.15 12.84 -39.88
CA TYR A 54 -28.38 14.02 -39.05
C TYR A 54 -27.02 14.51 -38.52
N GLU A 55 -26.60 15.68 -39.00
CA GLU A 55 -25.59 16.50 -38.34
C GLU A 55 -26.20 17.08 -37.05
N ILE A 56 -25.54 16.85 -35.91
CA ILE A 56 -25.93 17.47 -34.63
C ILE A 56 -25.12 18.77 -34.50
N ASN A 57 -25.81 19.91 -34.48
CA ASN A 57 -25.21 21.22 -34.27
C ASN A 57 -25.09 21.50 -32.76
N ILE A 58 -23.90 21.95 -32.34
CA ILE A 58 -23.50 22.14 -30.93
C ILE A 58 -24.28 23.25 -30.20
N ASN A 59 -25.09 24.04 -30.91
CA ASN A 59 -25.84 25.17 -30.35
C ASN A 59 -27.24 24.82 -29.81
N ASP A 60 -27.70 23.57 -29.96
CA ASP A 60 -28.99 23.13 -29.37
C ASP A 60 -28.85 22.65 -27.91
N LEU A 61 -27.64 22.64 -27.34
CA LEU A 61 -27.39 22.14 -25.98
C LEU A 61 -27.69 23.16 -24.86
N PHE A 62 -27.98 24.42 -25.21
CA PHE A 62 -28.12 25.49 -24.22
C PHE A 62 -29.31 26.39 -24.53
N ASN A 63 -30.53 25.86 -24.43
CA ASN A 63 -31.74 26.67 -24.15
C ASN A 63 -32.95 25.78 -23.82
N SER A 64 -33.16 25.43 -22.55
CA SER A 64 -34.50 25.32 -21.93
C SER A 64 -34.43 25.08 -20.40
N PRO A 65 -35.30 25.72 -19.59
CA PRO A 65 -35.27 25.70 -18.11
C PRO A 65 -36.04 24.51 -17.50
N PRO A 66 -35.88 24.22 -16.18
CA PRO A 66 -36.30 22.95 -15.60
C PRO A 66 -37.79 22.92 -15.30
N LYS A 67 -38.42 21.76 -15.51
CA LYS A 67 -39.75 21.43 -14.96
C LYS A 67 -39.62 20.35 -13.89
N THR A 68 -40.12 20.68 -12.71
CA THR A 68 -40.44 19.80 -11.59
C THR A 68 -41.72 19.03 -11.87
N GLU A 69 -41.74 17.72 -11.63
CA GLU A 69 -42.96 16.98 -11.33
C GLU A 69 -42.72 15.99 -10.18
N ASP A 70 -43.45 16.22 -9.09
CA ASP A 70 -43.72 15.29 -8.00
C ASP A 70 -44.67 14.19 -8.47
N VAL A 71 -44.36 12.90 -8.24
CA VAL A 71 -45.40 11.86 -8.13
C VAL A 71 -44.99 10.76 -7.13
N HIS A 72 -45.91 10.54 -6.18
CA HIS A 72 -46.09 9.43 -5.24
C HIS A 72 -45.28 8.12 -5.43
N ASN A 73 -44.59 7.71 -4.35
CA ASN A 73 -44.26 6.32 -4.08
C ASN A 73 -45.39 5.64 -3.30
N ASN A 74 -45.93 4.55 -3.87
CA ASN A 74 -46.75 3.58 -3.15
C ASN A 74 -46.05 2.21 -3.16
N SER A 75 -46.13 1.52 -2.03
CA SER A 75 -45.34 0.34 -1.68
C SER A 75 -45.80 -0.96 -2.35
N ASN A 76 -44.86 -1.93 -2.36
CA ASN A 76 -45.03 -3.39 -2.41
C ASN A 76 -45.31 -4.08 -3.77
N ASN A 77 -44.28 -4.72 -4.34
CA ASN A 77 -44.24 -6.19 -4.53
C ASN A 77 -42.92 -6.63 -5.19
N ILE A 78 -42.16 -7.46 -4.47
CA ILE A 78 -41.01 -8.20 -5.01
C ILE A 78 -41.52 -9.55 -5.51
N ILE A 79 -41.41 -9.81 -6.81
CA ILE A 79 -41.46 -11.16 -7.38
C ILE A 79 -40.05 -11.49 -7.87
N SER A 80 -39.44 -12.47 -7.22
CA SER A 80 -38.17 -13.09 -7.59
C SER A 80 -38.34 -13.96 -8.83
N VAL A 81 -37.55 -13.68 -9.87
CA VAL A 81 -37.38 -14.57 -11.03
C VAL A 81 -35.95 -15.10 -11.00
N GLU A 82 -35.85 -16.39 -10.71
CA GLU A 82 -34.66 -17.22 -10.69
C GLU A 82 -34.28 -17.59 -12.13
N TYR A 83 -33.02 -17.37 -12.51
CA TYR A 83 -32.45 -17.85 -13.77
C TYR A 83 -31.40 -18.91 -13.45
N ASP A 84 -31.73 -20.17 -13.76
CA ASP A 84 -30.78 -21.28 -13.84
C ASP A 84 -29.92 -21.13 -15.10
N ASN A 85 -28.60 -21.10 -14.94
CA ASN A 85 -27.64 -21.23 -16.04
C ASN A 85 -26.80 -22.51 -15.86
N PRO A 86 -26.54 -23.27 -16.93
CA PRO A 86 -25.79 -24.52 -16.87
C PRO A 86 -24.27 -24.28 -16.80
N ALA A 87 -23.57 -25.18 -16.11
CA ALA A 87 -22.13 -25.13 -15.87
C ALA A 87 -21.29 -25.46 -17.11
N PRO A 88 -20.10 -24.84 -17.30
CA PRO A 88 -19.13 -25.30 -18.28
C PRO A 88 -18.16 -26.32 -17.67
N GLU A 89 -18.01 -27.45 -18.36
CA GLU A 89 -16.92 -28.40 -18.14
C GLU A 89 -15.59 -27.84 -18.66
N GLY A 90 -14.52 -27.99 -17.88
CA GLY A 90 -13.14 -27.86 -18.41
C GLY A 90 -12.13 -27.22 -17.47
N ASN A 91 -11.51 -28.05 -16.63
CA ASN A 91 -10.14 -27.96 -16.10
C ASN A 91 -9.61 -26.63 -15.53
N ASP A 92 -9.90 -26.35 -14.25
CA ASP A 92 -9.05 -25.49 -13.42
C ASP A 92 -8.96 -25.98 -11.97
N LYS A 93 -7.82 -26.58 -11.60
CA LYS A 93 -7.57 -27.08 -10.23
C LYS A 93 -7.33 -25.98 -9.19
N LYS A 94 -7.34 -24.68 -9.55
CA LYS A 94 -7.22 -23.56 -8.60
C LYS A 94 -8.54 -22.86 -8.23
N GLY A 95 -9.59 -22.96 -9.06
CA GLY A 95 -10.94 -22.46 -8.72
C GLY A 95 -11.71 -23.36 -7.74
N ILE A 96 -11.23 -24.58 -7.53
CA ILE A 96 -11.90 -25.59 -6.69
C ILE A 96 -11.69 -25.33 -5.19
N GLU A 97 -10.62 -24.67 -4.76
CA GLU A 97 -10.39 -24.40 -3.33
C GLU A 97 -11.26 -23.25 -2.80
N PHE A 98 -11.42 -22.15 -3.54
CA PHE A 98 -12.24 -21.02 -3.11
C PHE A 98 -13.74 -21.30 -3.15
N SER A 99 -14.20 -22.08 -4.13
CA SER A 99 -15.60 -22.55 -4.19
C SER A 99 -15.90 -23.54 -3.06
N ARG A 100 -14.94 -24.38 -2.66
CA ARG A 100 -15.08 -25.25 -1.50
C ARG A 100 -15.11 -24.48 -0.18
N LEU A 101 -14.33 -23.41 -0.02
CA LEU A 101 -14.31 -22.60 1.19
C LEU A 101 -15.62 -21.84 1.40
N THR A 102 -16.20 -21.28 0.34
CA THR A 102 -17.50 -20.59 0.40
C THR A 102 -18.65 -21.55 0.68
N VAL A 103 -18.64 -22.75 0.09
CA VAL A 103 -19.62 -23.81 0.40
C VAL A 103 -19.43 -24.36 1.82
N PHE A 104 -18.19 -24.50 2.29
CA PHE A 104 -17.87 -24.93 3.66
C PHE A 104 -18.34 -23.89 4.69
N LEU A 105 -17.99 -22.61 4.51
CA LEU A 105 -18.43 -21.53 5.39
C LEU A 105 -19.96 -21.46 5.45
N LYS A 106 -20.66 -21.57 4.30
CA LYS A 106 -22.12 -21.57 4.27
C LYS A 106 -22.74 -22.77 5.01
N LYS A 107 -22.07 -23.94 4.98
CA LYS A 107 -22.52 -25.16 5.67
C LYS A 107 -22.22 -25.16 7.17
N TYR A 108 -21.10 -24.59 7.60
CA TYR A 108 -20.61 -24.68 8.99
C TYR A 108 -20.77 -23.38 9.78
N TYR A 109 -21.19 -22.27 9.17
CA TYR A 109 -21.38 -20.98 9.84
C TYR A 109 -22.26 -21.06 11.09
N ARG A 110 -23.36 -21.82 11.05
CA ARG A 110 -24.25 -21.99 12.22
C ARG A 110 -23.58 -22.74 13.38
N ILE A 111 -22.72 -23.71 13.08
CA ILE A 111 -21.97 -24.46 14.09
C ILE A 111 -20.85 -23.58 14.66
N LEU A 112 -20.15 -22.82 13.81
CA LEU A 112 -19.11 -21.90 14.23
C LEU A 112 -19.69 -20.78 15.14
N LEU A 113 -20.86 -20.25 14.79
CA LEU A 113 -21.55 -19.23 15.60
C LEU A 113 -21.95 -19.79 16.97
N ALA A 114 -22.43 -21.03 17.04
CA ALA A 114 -22.77 -21.69 18.29
C ALA A 114 -21.53 -21.90 19.19
N LEU A 115 -20.39 -22.27 18.61
CA LEU A 115 -19.13 -22.41 19.35
C LEU A 115 -18.63 -21.06 19.91
N ILE A 116 -18.75 -19.98 19.12
CA ILE A 116 -18.41 -18.63 19.57
C ILE A 116 -19.30 -18.21 20.75
N LEU A 117 -20.62 -18.48 20.68
CA LEU A 117 -21.54 -18.17 21.78
C LEU A 117 -21.21 -18.96 23.05
N ILE A 118 -20.81 -20.23 22.94
CA ILE A 118 -20.38 -21.04 24.09
C ILE A 118 -19.11 -20.45 24.71
N LEU A 119 -18.13 -20.03 23.92
CA LEU A 119 -16.90 -19.41 24.42
C LEU A 119 -17.18 -18.08 25.14
N VAL A 120 -18.12 -17.27 24.64
CA VAL A 120 -18.56 -16.04 25.31
C VAL A 120 -19.22 -16.34 26.65
N LEU A 121 -20.06 -17.37 26.74
CA LEU A 121 -20.69 -17.77 28.00
C LEU A 121 -19.67 -18.27 29.04
N ILE A 122 -18.67 -19.05 28.61
CA ILE A 122 -17.56 -19.49 29.48
C ILE A 122 -16.78 -18.28 29.99
N GLN A 123 -16.51 -17.28 29.15
CA GLN A 123 -15.81 -16.06 29.55
C GLN A 123 -16.61 -15.27 30.60
N ILE A 124 -17.94 -15.21 30.46
CA ILE A 124 -18.82 -14.56 31.43
C ILE A 124 -18.78 -15.29 32.77
N GLU A 125 -18.83 -16.63 32.78
CA GLU A 125 -18.74 -17.42 34.03
C GLU A 125 -17.40 -17.25 34.73
N ILE A 126 -16.27 -17.26 33.99
CA ILE A 126 -14.94 -17.02 34.56
C ILE A 126 -14.87 -15.62 35.19
N THR A 127 -15.42 -14.61 34.52
CA THR A 127 -15.45 -13.24 35.04
C THR A 127 -16.29 -13.14 36.32
N LEU A 128 -17.45 -13.81 36.36
CA LEU A 128 -18.30 -13.88 37.55
C LEU A 128 -17.60 -14.58 38.73
N LEU A 129 -16.87 -15.67 38.45
CA LEU A 129 -16.11 -16.41 39.45
C LEU A 129 -14.98 -15.56 40.05
N VAL A 130 -14.27 -14.79 39.23
CA VAL A 130 -13.21 -13.86 39.69
C VAL A 130 -13.80 -12.76 40.58
N VAL A 131 -14.96 -12.20 40.22
CA VAL A 131 -15.64 -11.18 41.04
C VAL A 131 -16.14 -11.75 42.37
N LEU A 132 -16.67 -12.98 42.38
CA LEU A 132 -17.11 -13.67 43.60
C LEU A 132 -15.93 -14.03 44.52
N LEU A 133 -14.78 -14.42 43.96
CA LEU A 133 -13.55 -14.68 44.73
C LEU A 133 -12.97 -13.39 45.33
N HIS A 134 -13.10 -12.24 44.66
CA HIS A 134 -12.66 -10.96 45.20
C HIS A 134 -13.56 -10.41 46.32
N HIS A 135 -14.84 -10.78 46.36
CA HIS A 135 -15.74 -10.39 47.47
C HIS A 135 -15.70 -11.34 48.68
N GLY A 136 -14.98 -12.47 48.60
CA GLY A 136 -14.87 -13.44 49.69
C GLY A 136 -13.79 -13.15 50.75
N ASN A 137 -12.89 -12.19 50.52
CA ASN A 137 -11.83 -11.84 51.47
C ASN A 137 -11.97 -10.40 51.95
N SER A 138 -12.82 -10.19 52.95
CA SER A 138 -12.77 -9.00 53.80
C SER A 138 -13.21 -9.37 55.21
N GLU A 139 -12.25 -9.79 56.03
CA GLU A 139 -12.14 -9.43 57.45
C GLU A 139 -10.84 -10.02 58.03
N VAL A 140 -9.94 -9.16 58.50
CA VAL A 140 -9.51 -9.07 59.92
C VAL A 140 -8.33 -8.09 60.03
N SER A 141 -8.51 -7.19 60.99
CA SER A 141 -7.71 -6.06 61.42
C SER A 141 -6.36 -6.41 62.04
N SER A 142 -5.35 -5.54 61.90
CA SER A 142 -4.52 -5.15 63.06
C SER A 142 -3.83 -3.79 62.88
N THR A 143 -4.13 -2.92 63.83
CA THR A 143 -3.58 -1.59 64.13
C THR A 143 -2.20 -1.72 64.79
N THR A 144 -1.21 -0.87 64.47
CA THR A 144 -0.18 -0.43 65.43
C THR A 144 0.50 0.89 65.00
N THR A 145 0.13 1.96 65.72
CA THR A 145 0.94 3.00 66.40
C THR A 145 2.08 3.76 65.69
N THR A 146 1.89 5.08 65.73
CA THR A 146 2.78 6.22 65.50
C THR A 146 4.09 6.20 66.31
N THR A 147 5.22 6.64 65.74
CA THR A 147 6.31 7.31 66.49
C THR A 147 7.02 8.34 65.59
N LYS A 148 7.38 9.48 66.16
CA LYS A 148 7.83 10.74 65.56
C LYS A 148 9.30 11.03 65.92
N ILE A 149 10.04 11.65 64.99
CA ILE A 149 11.18 12.63 65.16
C ILE A 149 12.59 12.02 65.47
N PRO A 150 13.76 12.65 65.14
CA PRO A 150 14.06 13.92 64.45
C PRO A 150 15.05 13.89 63.25
N THR A 151 14.97 14.99 62.51
CA THR A 151 15.95 15.67 61.64
C THR A 151 17.37 15.81 62.19
N THR A 152 18.39 15.70 61.32
CA THR A 152 19.66 16.45 61.47
C THR A 152 20.21 16.85 60.09
N ARG A 153 20.92 17.98 60.08
CA ARG A 153 21.23 18.89 58.97
C ARG A 153 22.76 18.93 58.76
N ILE A 154 23.21 19.50 57.62
CA ILE A 154 24.58 20.00 57.29
C ILE A 154 25.47 18.92 56.61
N ALA A 155 26.16 19.12 55.48
CA ALA A 155 26.80 20.32 54.91
C ALA A 155 26.77 20.38 53.38
N THR A 156 26.58 21.61 52.86
CA THR A 156 26.99 22.11 51.55
C THR A 156 28.51 22.18 51.42
N HIS A 157 29.05 21.78 50.27
CA HIS A 157 30.34 22.26 49.80
C HIS A 157 30.20 22.71 48.33
N ASN A 158 30.33 24.03 48.15
CA ASN A 158 30.62 24.65 46.87
C ASN A 158 32.08 24.33 46.50
N PHE A 159 32.33 24.04 45.23
CA PHE A 159 33.59 24.36 44.60
C PHE A 159 33.36 24.91 43.19
N GLU A 160 34.30 25.75 42.85
CA GLU A 160 34.25 26.90 41.98
C GLU A 160 34.67 26.54 40.55
N LYS A 161 34.17 27.31 39.59
CA LYS A 161 34.53 27.24 38.17
C LYS A 161 36.04 27.43 38.00
N THR A 162 36.64 26.63 37.12
CA THR A 162 37.83 27.07 36.39
C THR A 162 37.73 26.61 34.94
N SER A 163 37.69 27.62 34.07
CA SER A 163 37.79 27.55 32.61
C SER A 163 39.22 27.20 32.21
N THR A 164 39.40 26.30 31.25
CA THR A 164 40.58 26.28 30.38
C THR A 164 40.26 25.48 29.10
N SER A 165 40.25 26.21 27.98
CA SER A 165 40.43 25.72 26.60
C SER A 165 41.90 25.33 26.40
N PRO A 166 42.27 24.30 25.61
CA PRO A 166 42.38 24.37 24.13
C PRO A 166 41.79 23.07 23.49
N GLU A 167 41.57 22.90 22.19
CA GLU A 167 42.40 23.22 21.03
C GLU A 167 41.56 22.98 19.78
N GLU A 168 41.63 23.90 18.81
CA GLU A 168 41.09 23.73 17.46
C GLU A 168 41.75 22.53 16.78
N THR A 169 40.94 21.61 16.24
CA THR A 169 41.38 20.73 15.16
C THR A 169 40.32 20.71 14.07
N THR A 170 40.57 21.53 13.07
CA THR A 170 39.82 21.61 11.82
C THR A 170 39.99 20.30 11.05
N ALA A 171 38.98 19.43 11.07
CA ALA A 171 38.89 18.29 10.16
C ALA A 171 37.97 18.66 8.99
N THR A 172 38.57 19.05 7.87
CA THR A 172 37.89 19.29 6.60
C THR A 172 37.53 17.95 5.96
N SER A 173 36.33 17.43 6.19
CA SER A 173 35.77 16.33 5.39
C SER A 173 35.09 16.90 4.16
N SER A 174 35.83 17.00 3.06
CA SER A 174 35.26 17.24 1.73
C SER A 174 35.07 15.91 0.99
N THR A 175 33.97 15.23 1.27
CA THR A 175 33.53 14.11 0.42
C THR A 175 32.78 14.69 -0.77
N ASN A 176 33.46 14.76 -1.92
CA ASN A 176 32.86 15.12 -3.19
C ASN A 176 31.81 14.07 -3.59
N LEU A 177 30.54 14.26 -3.24
CA LEU A 177 29.43 13.55 -3.87
C LEU A 177 29.22 14.14 -5.26
N LYS A 178 29.45 13.31 -6.28
CA LYS A 178 29.24 13.64 -7.69
C LYS A 178 27.73 13.71 -7.95
N THR A 179 27.21 14.93 -8.06
CA THR A 179 25.81 15.24 -8.36
C THR A 179 25.56 15.19 -9.86
N THR A 180 25.31 14.00 -10.40
CA THR A 180 24.55 13.77 -11.64
C THR A 180 24.06 12.32 -11.65
N PRO A 181 22.76 12.04 -11.83
CA PRO A 181 22.28 10.67 -11.99
C PRO A 181 22.84 10.08 -13.28
N ASP A 182 23.59 8.99 -13.19
CA ASP A 182 24.00 8.19 -14.35
C ASP A 182 22.86 7.22 -14.68
N PRO A 183 22.28 7.24 -15.90
CA PRO A 183 21.17 6.36 -16.28
C PRO A 183 21.53 4.85 -16.37
N GLY A 184 22.67 4.44 -15.82
CA GLY A 184 23.13 3.06 -15.74
C GLY A 184 23.85 2.71 -14.44
N ASP A 185 23.41 3.26 -13.29
CA ASP A 185 23.98 2.88 -11.99
C ASP A 185 23.76 1.39 -11.70
N THR A 186 24.83 0.60 -11.86
CA THR A 186 24.88 -0.85 -11.60
C THR A 186 25.33 -1.18 -10.17
N SER A 187 25.35 -0.22 -9.23
CA SER A 187 25.90 -0.44 -7.88
C SER A 187 25.13 -1.51 -7.09
N CYS A 188 23.85 -1.73 -7.41
CA CYS A 188 23.08 -2.87 -6.93
C CYS A 188 22.67 -3.78 -8.09
N GLY A 189 23.03 -5.06 -8.01
CA GLY A 189 22.47 -6.08 -8.91
C GLY A 189 20.97 -6.27 -8.67
N THR A 190 20.26 -6.82 -9.66
CA THR A 190 18.81 -6.99 -9.67
C THR A 190 18.33 -8.20 -8.85
N ARG A 191 19.23 -8.82 -8.09
CA ARG A 191 19.00 -10.08 -7.38
C ARG A 191 19.07 -9.93 -5.86
N ARG A 192 18.00 -10.46 -5.25
CA ARG A 192 17.83 -10.85 -3.85
C ARG A 192 19.12 -11.41 -3.23
N PRO A 193 19.45 -11.06 -1.98
CA PRO A 193 18.47 -10.93 -0.89
C PRO A 193 18.19 -9.51 -0.37
N TYR A 194 16.92 -9.25 -0.04
CA TYR A 194 16.46 -8.00 0.57
C TYR A 194 16.64 -8.01 2.09
N THR A 195 17.07 -6.87 2.64
CA THR A 195 16.97 -6.56 4.07
C THR A 195 15.70 -5.77 4.34
N PHE A 196 14.98 -6.12 5.40
CA PHE A 196 13.87 -5.32 5.91
C PHE A 196 14.33 -4.58 7.17
N LEU A 197 14.26 -3.25 7.19
CA LEU A 197 14.52 -2.45 8.38
C LEU A 197 13.22 -1.98 9.01
N PHE A 198 12.97 -2.37 10.27
CA PHE A 198 11.89 -1.83 11.09
C PHE A 198 12.43 -0.73 12.00
N ALA A 199 12.19 0.52 11.63
CA ALA A 199 12.60 1.70 12.36
C ALA A 199 11.42 2.31 13.12
N TYR A 200 11.61 2.70 14.38
CA TYR A 200 10.55 3.31 15.19
C TYR A 200 11.06 4.43 16.09
N SER A 201 10.24 5.47 16.21
CA SER A 201 10.49 6.60 17.09
C SER A 201 10.37 6.18 18.56
N ASN A 202 11.31 6.62 19.38
CA ASN A 202 11.27 6.46 20.84
C ASN A 202 10.14 7.26 21.50
N ASP A 203 9.52 8.20 20.80
CA ASP A 203 8.40 8.98 21.34
C ASP A 203 7.04 8.28 21.20
N LEU A 204 7.00 7.13 20.54
CA LEU A 204 5.81 6.28 20.48
C LEU A 204 5.58 5.56 21.81
N SER A 205 4.33 5.15 22.06
CA SER A 205 4.08 4.19 23.13
C SER A 205 4.67 2.83 22.79
N SER A 206 5.13 2.10 23.81
CA SER A 206 5.60 0.73 23.63
C SER A 206 4.53 -0.18 23.03
N GLU A 207 3.26 0.03 23.40
CA GLU A 207 2.11 -0.70 22.83
C GLU A 207 2.00 -0.49 21.31
N THR A 208 2.05 0.76 20.83
CA THR A 208 1.99 1.08 19.41
C THR A 208 3.09 0.39 18.59
N VAL A 209 4.32 0.39 19.12
CA VAL A 209 5.47 -0.29 18.48
C VAL A 209 5.28 -1.80 18.48
N LEU A 210 4.85 -2.37 19.62
CA LEU A 210 4.59 -3.81 19.77
C LEU A 210 3.51 -4.29 18.82
N ASP A 211 2.39 -3.59 18.74
CA ASP A 211 1.24 -3.92 17.92
C ASP A 211 1.57 -3.87 16.43
N SER A 212 2.26 -2.80 16.00
CA SER A 212 2.73 -2.67 14.62
C SER A 212 3.72 -3.79 14.27
N ARG A 213 4.69 -4.07 15.14
CA ARG A 213 5.63 -5.19 14.96
C ARG A 213 4.92 -6.54 14.92
N ASN A 214 3.94 -6.77 15.80
CA ASN A 214 3.20 -8.03 15.84
C ASN A 214 2.38 -8.21 14.56
N GLN A 215 1.74 -7.15 14.09
CA GLN A 215 1.03 -7.15 12.81
C GLN A 215 1.94 -7.46 11.62
N PHE A 216 3.17 -6.94 11.66
CA PHE A 216 4.21 -7.31 10.71
C PHE A 216 4.53 -8.81 10.75
N LEU A 217 4.70 -9.37 11.94
CA LEU A 217 5.06 -10.78 12.12
C LEU A 217 3.92 -11.76 11.84
N LEU A 218 2.66 -11.34 11.90
CA LEU A 218 1.50 -12.19 11.60
C LEU A 218 1.41 -12.61 10.13
N ASN A 219 2.14 -11.93 9.24
CA ASN A 219 1.99 -12.13 7.81
C ASN A 219 3.09 -13.04 7.24
N ASN A 220 2.69 -14.18 6.67
CA ASN A 220 3.61 -15.17 6.07
C ASN A 220 4.52 -14.60 4.97
N GLY A 221 4.12 -13.50 4.31
CA GLY A 221 4.90 -12.79 3.30
C GLY A 221 6.21 -12.20 3.84
N ILE A 222 6.38 -12.13 5.16
CA ILE A 222 7.62 -11.70 5.82
C ILE A 222 8.81 -12.59 5.47
N THR A 223 8.59 -13.89 5.21
CA THR A 223 9.64 -14.90 4.98
C THR A 223 10.48 -14.67 3.72
N LYS A 224 10.12 -13.70 2.88
CA LYS A 224 10.86 -13.32 1.67
C LYS A 224 12.12 -12.50 1.95
N PHE A 225 12.23 -11.87 3.12
CA PHE A 225 13.43 -11.14 3.52
C PHE A 225 14.46 -12.10 4.09
N SER A 226 15.73 -11.94 3.74
CA SER A 226 16.80 -12.78 4.29
C SER A 226 17.45 -12.17 5.52
N TRP A 227 17.26 -10.86 5.72
CA TRP A 227 17.77 -10.11 6.86
C TRP A 227 16.70 -9.18 7.40
N TYR A 228 16.69 -9.03 8.71
CA TYR A 228 15.75 -8.23 9.46
C TYR A 228 16.53 -7.31 10.40
N GLY A 229 16.46 -6.02 10.14
CA GLY A 229 17.07 -4.98 10.93
C GLY A 229 16.02 -4.28 11.80
N SER A 230 16.43 -3.81 12.97
CA SER A 230 15.64 -2.85 13.74
C SER A 230 16.48 -1.71 14.28
N VAL A 231 15.84 -0.55 14.43
CA VAL A 231 16.43 0.64 15.03
C VAL A 231 15.38 1.45 15.77
N ARG A 232 15.72 1.86 16.99
CA ARG A 232 14.97 2.88 17.73
C ARG A 232 15.69 4.21 17.56
N PHE A 233 14.99 5.20 17.02
CA PHE A 233 15.51 6.56 16.82
C PHE A 233 14.76 7.55 17.71
N ASP A 234 15.06 8.84 17.59
CA ASP A 234 14.65 9.94 18.49
C ASP A 234 15.29 9.87 19.89
N THR A 235 16.48 9.29 19.94
CA THR A 235 17.37 9.21 21.10
C THR A 235 18.75 9.76 20.73
N GLU A 236 19.54 10.17 21.72
CA GLU A 236 20.93 10.63 21.49
C GLU A 236 21.81 9.50 20.92
N ASN A 237 21.59 8.28 21.39
CA ASN A 237 22.29 7.09 20.93
C ASN A 237 21.30 6.15 20.27
N MET A 238 21.51 5.87 18.98
CA MET A 238 20.78 4.86 18.23
C MET A 238 21.71 3.75 17.81
N ASP A 239 21.20 2.52 17.76
CA ASP A 239 21.92 1.36 17.27
C ASP A 239 21.06 0.55 16.32
N ILE A 240 21.69 0.05 15.26
CA ILE A 240 21.02 -0.75 14.24
C ILE A 240 21.46 -2.19 14.45
N GLN A 241 20.50 -3.06 14.72
CA GLN A 241 20.77 -4.47 14.94
C GLN A 241 20.13 -5.26 13.81
N VAL A 242 20.92 -6.10 13.13
CA VAL A 242 20.47 -6.85 11.96
C VAL A 242 20.70 -8.34 12.15
N TYR A 243 19.71 -9.15 11.78
CA TYR A 243 19.74 -10.60 11.99
C TYR A 243 19.20 -11.34 10.77
N PRO A 244 19.75 -12.53 10.44
CA PRO A 244 19.18 -13.39 9.41
C PRO A 244 17.94 -14.14 9.92
N ASN A 245 17.66 -14.11 11.24
CA ASN A 245 16.56 -14.81 11.88
C ASN A 245 15.54 -13.83 12.47
N ILE A 246 14.27 -14.06 12.10
CA ILE A 246 13.09 -13.34 12.57
C ILE A 246 12.86 -13.43 14.09
N ASP A 247 13.28 -14.50 14.77
CA ASP A 247 13.17 -14.67 16.22
C ASP A 247 14.06 -13.68 16.97
N ASN A 248 15.31 -13.50 16.51
CA ASN A 248 16.23 -12.53 17.10
C ASN A 248 15.73 -11.11 16.85
N PHE A 249 15.27 -10.81 15.63
CA PHE A 249 14.60 -9.55 15.32
C PHE A 249 13.41 -9.26 16.24
N ARG A 250 12.56 -10.27 16.49
CA ARG A 250 11.45 -10.18 17.45
C ARG A 250 11.93 -9.88 18.87
N ALA A 251 12.93 -10.62 19.36
CA ALA A 251 13.47 -10.44 20.70
C ALA A 251 14.12 -9.05 20.88
N THR A 252 14.87 -8.58 19.88
CA THR A 252 15.52 -7.27 19.90
C THR A 252 14.52 -6.13 20.03
N ILE A 253 13.46 -6.10 19.22
CA ILE A 253 12.43 -5.04 19.35
C ILE A 253 11.75 -5.10 20.72
N GLN A 254 11.48 -6.32 21.23
CA GLN A 254 10.88 -6.51 22.55
C GLN A 254 11.76 -5.95 23.69
N ASN A 255 13.08 -6.06 23.55
CA ASN A 255 14.04 -5.61 24.57
C ASN A 255 14.39 -4.12 24.42
N ASN A 256 14.19 -3.54 23.24
CA ASN A 256 14.51 -2.14 22.93
C ASN A 256 13.25 -1.29 22.69
N LEU A 257 12.17 -1.52 23.45
CA LEU A 257 10.95 -0.71 23.34
C LEU A 257 11.19 0.77 23.68
N PRO A 258 10.35 1.70 23.22
CA PRO A 258 10.39 3.11 23.61
C PRO A 258 10.62 3.33 25.11
N ASP A 259 11.60 4.17 25.46
CA ASP A 259 11.91 4.60 26.82
C ASP A 259 11.87 6.14 26.88
N PRO A 260 10.83 6.73 27.51
CA PRO A 260 10.69 8.19 27.60
C PRO A 260 11.90 8.91 28.22
N ASN A 261 12.71 8.24 29.03
CA ASN A 261 13.89 8.84 29.65
C ASN A 261 15.07 8.98 28.69
N GLN A 262 15.05 8.29 27.55
CA GLN A 262 16.13 8.30 26.56
C GLN A 262 15.78 9.18 25.34
N GLY A 263 14.53 9.65 25.26
CA GLY A 263 14.04 10.47 24.17
C GLY A 263 14.46 11.93 24.28
N PHE A 264 14.35 12.66 23.18
CA PHE A 264 14.57 14.11 23.18
C PHE A 264 13.52 14.85 24.02
N GLN A 265 13.97 15.51 25.09
CA GLN A 265 13.08 16.20 26.03
C GLN A 265 12.49 17.51 25.48
N ASN A 266 13.12 18.12 24.47
CA ASN A 266 12.66 19.37 23.87
C ASN A 266 11.90 19.08 22.56
N SER A 267 10.65 19.53 22.47
CA SER A 267 9.80 19.37 21.28
C SER A 267 10.29 20.15 20.05
N SER A 268 11.16 21.15 20.25
CA SER A 268 11.80 21.90 19.14
C SER A 268 12.91 21.10 18.45
N ILE A 269 13.44 20.06 19.10
CA ILE A 269 14.40 19.14 18.47
C ILE A 269 13.61 18.23 17.53
N GLY A 270 14.03 18.21 16.26
CA GLY A 270 13.44 17.35 15.25
C GLY A 270 13.93 15.92 15.37
N SER A 271 13.28 15.01 14.65
CA SER A 271 13.66 13.61 14.59
C SER A 271 15.02 13.42 13.92
N ASN A 272 15.80 12.48 14.45
CA ASN A 272 17.05 12.01 13.84
C ASN A 272 16.83 10.78 12.92
N VAL A 273 15.64 10.64 12.35
CA VAL A 273 15.31 9.59 11.38
C VAL A 273 16.20 9.59 10.13
N PHE A 274 16.71 10.74 9.71
CA PHE A 274 17.69 10.84 8.60
C PHE A 274 18.98 10.09 8.96
N ASP A 275 19.51 10.33 10.17
CA ASP A 275 20.71 9.66 10.67
C ASP A 275 20.49 8.14 10.78
N ALA A 276 19.28 7.70 11.18
CA ALA A 276 18.95 6.28 11.25
C ALA A 276 19.01 5.59 9.88
N ILE A 277 18.49 6.25 8.83
CA ILE A 277 18.53 5.74 7.46
C ILE A 277 19.97 5.74 6.91
N GLU A 278 20.74 6.79 7.16
CA GLU A 278 22.14 6.88 6.73
C GLU A 278 23.04 5.86 7.41
N LYS A 279 22.83 5.66 8.72
CA LYS A 279 23.50 4.62 9.48
C LYS A 279 23.15 3.21 8.95
N PHE A 280 21.92 3.00 8.48
CA PHE A 280 21.53 1.73 7.85
C PHE A 280 22.32 1.48 6.57
N PHE A 281 22.44 2.47 5.68
CA PHE A 281 23.22 2.31 4.44
C PHE A 281 24.72 2.19 4.67
N SER A 282 25.20 2.55 5.86
CA SER A 282 26.58 2.31 6.29
C SER A 282 26.79 0.91 6.91
N ASN A 283 25.74 0.08 7.00
CA ASN A 283 25.82 -1.26 7.56
C ASN A 283 26.63 -2.19 6.63
N THR A 284 27.50 -3.01 7.23
CA THR A 284 28.34 -3.98 6.52
C THR A 284 28.03 -5.44 6.88
N GLU A 285 27.09 -5.65 7.81
CA GLU A 285 26.66 -6.97 8.29
C GLU A 285 25.62 -7.61 7.35
N ALA A 286 24.76 -6.80 6.74
CA ALA A 286 23.70 -7.21 5.85
C ALA A 286 23.70 -6.39 4.54
N PRO A 287 23.21 -6.95 3.43
CA PRO A 287 23.10 -6.21 2.17
C PRO A 287 22.04 -5.11 2.29
N VAL A 288 22.38 -3.91 1.83
CA VAL A 288 21.48 -2.74 1.88
C VAL A 288 20.78 -2.46 0.55
N CYS A 289 21.28 -3.01 -0.56
CA CYS A 289 20.66 -2.89 -1.88
C CYS A 289 19.25 -3.50 -1.92
N GLY A 290 18.29 -2.79 -2.53
CA GLY A 290 16.91 -3.25 -2.67
C GLY A 290 16.16 -3.38 -1.34
N SER A 291 16.66 -2.77 -0.26
CA SER A 291 16.05 -2.93 1.06
C SER A 291 14.70 -2.24 1.15
N ILE A 292 13.83 -2.77 2.02
CA ILE A 292 12.61 -2.08 2.41
C ILE A 292 12.81 -1.52 3.81
N ILE A 293 12.68 -0.21 3.93
CA ILE A 293 12.79 0.53 5.19
C ILE A 293 11.39 0.94 5.59
N TYR A 294 10.92 0.42 6.72
CA TYR A 294 9.64 0.75 7.30
C TYR A 294 9.79 1.58 8.57
N ILE A 295 9.16 2.75 8.60
CA ILE A 295 9.36 3.76 9.65
C ILE A 295 8.04 4.07 10.36
N LEU A 296 8.03 3.95 11.69
CA LEU A 296 7.00 4.50 12.56
C LEU A 296 7.48 5.85 13.13
N LEU A 297 6.92 6.95 12.64
CA LEU A 297 7.40 8.31 12.90
C LEU A 297 6.46 9.07 13.84
N LYS A 298 6.92 9.41 15.05
CA LYS A 298 6.16 10.24 16.00
C LYS A 298 6.64 11.69 16.05
N ARG A 299 7.95 11.90 16.04
CA ARG A 299 8.56 13.22 15.95
C ARG A 299 8.84 13.55 14.49
N TYR A 300 8.54 14.77 14.05
CA TYR A 300 8.89 15.18 12.69
C TYR A 300 10.37 15.58 12.59
N PRO A 301 11.02 15.40 11.44
CA PRO A 301 12.28 16.08 11.16
C PRO A 301 12.12 17.60 11.25
N ASN A 302 13.22 18.31 11.45
CA ASN A 302 13.29 19.75 11.20
C ASN A 302 13.86 20.08 9.82
N GLU A 303 14.54 19.13 9.20
CA GLU A 303 15.11 19.26 7.87
C GLU A 303 14.01 19.12 6.81
N ALA A 304 13.91 20.14 5.94
CA ALA A 304 12.96 20.14 4.82
C ALA A 304 13.63 19.63 3.52
N ASP A 305 14.92 19.91 3.34
CA ASP A 305 15.69 19.38 2.23
C ASP A 305 15.93 17.89 2.45
N ASN A 306 15.47 17.07 1.50
CA ASN A 306 15.64 15.63 1.54
C ASN A 306 16.44 15.10 0.35
N SER A 307 17.06 15.99 -0.45
CA SER A 307 17.75 15.65 -1.69
C SER A 307 18.89 14.65 -1.47
N ARG A 308 19.73 14.89 -0.45
CA ARG A 308 20.85 13.99 -0.09
C ARG A 308 20.34 12.61 0.31
N LEU A 309 19.34 12.57 1.20
CA LEU A 309 18.79 11.32 1.69
C LEU A 309 18.11 10.52 0.59
N VAL A 310 17.30 11.17 -0.25
CA VAL A 310 16.66 10.54 -1.42
C VAL A 310 17.71 9.99 -2.38
N SER A 311 18.77 10.75 -2.66
CA SER A 311 19.85 10.29 -3.55
C SER A 311 20.53 9.04 -3.00
N LEU A 312 20.79 8.98 -1.69
CA LEU A 312 21.37 7.81 -1.03
C LEU A 312 20.44 6.59 -1.10
N ILE A 313 19.15 6.78 -0.81
CA ILE A 313 18.17 5.68 -0.87
C ILE A 313 18.05 5.12 -2.30
N ARG A 314 18.03 6.01 -3.30
CA ARG A 314 17.96 5.64 -4.72
C ARG A 314 19.21 4.94 -5.22
N TYR A 315 20.38 5.40 -4.78
CA TYR A 315 21.66 4.75 -5.07
C TYR A 315 21.64 3.27 -4.63
N HIS A 316 20.99 2.98 -3.50
CA HIS A 316 20.81 1.61 -3.03
C HIS A 316 19.52 0.93 -3.52
N HIS A 317 18.79 1.52 -4.47
CA HIS A 317 17.50 1.05 -4.97
C HIS A 317 16.51 0.63 -3.86
N SER A 318 16.58 1.28 -2.71
CA SER A 318 15.78 0.93 -1.54
C SER A 318 14.45 1.68 -1.53
N ILE A 319 13.47 1.15 -0.81
CA ILE A 319 12.12 1.69 -0.74
C ILE A 319 11.84 2.12 0.71
N VAL A 320 11.39 3.36 0.90
CA VAL A 320 11.00 3.87 2.22
C VAL A 320 9.48 3.95 2.34
N HIS A 321 8.92 3.17 3.24
CA HIS A 321 7.55 3.34 3.73
C HIS A 321 7.59 4.02 5.09
N VAL A 322 6.72 5.00 5.31
CA VAL A 322 6.59 5.69 6.59
C VAL A 322 5.13 5.82 7.00
N VAL A 323 4.87 5.58 8.29
CA VAL A 323 3.61 5.93 8.94
C VAL A 323 3.91 7.06 9.91
N THR A 324 3.33 8.22 9.64
CA THR A 324 3.56 9.46 10.36
C THR A 324 2.40 9.75 11.30
N SER A 325 2.72 10.02 12.55
CA SER A 325 1.73 10.31 13.59
C SER A 325 0.99 11.62 13.30
N ALA A 326 -0.32 11.60 13.40
CA ALA A 326 -1.20 12.76 13.34
C ALA A 326 -1.04 13.70 14.56
N THR A 327 -0.45 13.21 15.66
CA THR A 327 -0.24 13.96 16.91
C THR A 327 1.24 14.02 17.27
N PRO A 328 2.08 14.74 16.51
CA PRO A 328 3.53 14.67 16.67
C PRO A 328 4.01 15.09 18.08
N SER A 329 5.08 14.45 18.56
CA SER A 329 5.74 14.81 19.81
C SER A 329 6.64 16.05 19.70
N GLY A 330 7.02 16.43 18.49
CA GLY A 330 7.91 17.55 18.21
C GLY A 330 8.33 17.61 16.74
N GLY A 331 9.27 18.51 16.46
CA GLY A 331 9.73 18.80 15.11
C GLY A 331 8.79 19.70 14.31
N SER A 332 9.22 20.10 13.12
CA SER A 332 8.56 21.17 12.35
C SER A 332 8.20 20.82 10.90
N GLN A 333 8.68 19.70 10.37
CA GLN A 333 8.49 19.35 8.96
C GLN A 333 7.65 18.07 8.78
N PRO A 334 6.31 18.13 8.89
CA PRO A 334 5.42 16.97 8.75
C PRO A 334 5.54 16.26 7.40
N LYS A 335 5.82 17.01 6.33
CA LYS A 335 5.80 16.51 4.95
C LYS A 335 7.12 15.90 4.48
N THR A 336 8.21 16.08 5.23
CA THR A 336 9.55 15.67 4.79
C THR A 336 9.61 14.17 4.49
N MET A 337 9.16 13.33 5.42
CA MET A 337 9.22 11.87 5.23
C MET A 337 8.18 11.35 4.23
N TYR A 338 7.03 12.04 4.09
CA TYR A 338 6.11 11.77 2.99
C TYR A 338 6.80 11.99 1.63
N SER A 339 7.54 13.10 1.49
CA SER A 339 8.30 13.42 0.28
C SER A 339 9.43 12.41 0.02
N VAL A 340 10.15 11.97 1.06
CA VAL A 340 11.16 10.89 0.94
C VAL A 340 10.52 9.62 0.39
N ALA A 341 9.40 9.18 0.97
CA ALA A 341 8.68 7.99 0.51
C ALA A 341 8.20 8.14 -0.95
N SER A 342 7.61 9.30 -1.31
CA SER A 342 7.19 9.59 -2.70
C SER A 342 8.33 9.41 -3.69
N LYS A 343 9.50 9.98 -3.38
CA LYS A 343 10.67 9.97 -4.25
C LYS A 343 11.43 8.63 -4.24
N THR A 344 11.08 7.69 -3.38
CA THR A 344 11.79 6.39 -3.28
C THR A 344 10.85 5.22 -3.53
N ASN A 345 9.81 5.46 -4.35
CA ASN A 345 8.79 4.49 -4.74
C ASN A 345 7.99 3.85 -3.60
N GLY A 346 8.14 4.37 -2.38
CA GLY A 346 7.41 3.91 -1.21
C GLY A 346 6.09 4.67 -1.00
N MET A 347 5.59 4.57 0.24
CA MET A 347 4.30 5.16 0.67
C MET A 347 4.48 5.94 1.97
N GLY A 348 3.94 7.15 2.01
CA GLY A 348 3.90 8.01 3.19
C GLY A 348 2.48 8.11 3.74
N ALA A 349 2.17 7.33 4.77
CA ALA A 349 0.89 7.38 5.44
C ALA A 349 0.91 8.38 6.60
N PHE A 350 -0.24 8.99 6.89
CA PHE A 350 -0.53 9.72 8.10
C PHE A 350 -1.63 9.01 8.86
N GLU A 351 -1.39 8.76 10.13
CA GLU A 351 -2.29 8.00 10.99
C GLU A 351 -2.26 8.48 12.42
N SER A 352 -3.32 8.16 13.14
CA SER A 352 -3.34 8.27 14.59
C SER A 352 -2.62 7.06 15.21
N ASP A 353 -1.84 7.25 16.28
CA ASP A 353 -0.90 6.25 16.83
C ASP A 353 -1.50 4.85 17.04
N GLN A 354 -2.69 4.78 17.62
CA GLN A 354 -3.45 3.55 17.86
C GLN A 354 -3.84 2.80 16.58
N ASN A 355 -3.84 3.49 15.43
CA ASN A 355 -4.11 2.91 14.12
C ASN A 355 -2.84 2.58 13.33
N PHE A 356 -1.64 2.78 13.88
CA PHE A 356 -0.40 2.36 13.22
C PHE A 356 -0.39 0.86 12.91
N ILE A 357 -1.01 0.04 13.76
CA ILE A 357 -1.24 -1.39 13.48
C ILE A 357 -2.01 -1.59 12.15
N ARG A 358 -3.05 -0.78 11.89
CA ARG A 358 -3.82 -0.89 10.64
C ARG A 358 -3.02 -0.43 9.44
N ALA A 359 -2.33 0.71 9.52
CA ALA A 359 -1.44 1.13 8.43
C ALA A 359 -0.33 0.11 8.15
N THR A 360 0.21 -0.52 9.20
CA THR A 360 1.18 -1.62 9.07
C THR A 360 0.61 -2.80 8.28
N PHE A 361 -0.69 -3.09 8.41
CA PHE A 361 -1.36 -4.12 7.62
C PHE A 361 -1.57 -3.71 6.15
N TRP A 362 -1.88 -2.43 5.91
CA TRP A 362 -2.23 -1.94 4.57
C TRP A 362 -1.04 -1.61 3.67
N LEU A 363 0.14 -1.41 4.24
CA LEU A 363 1.36 -1.14 3.46
C LEU A 363 1.80 -2.37 2.63
N PRO A 364 2.30 -2.17 1.41
CA PRO A 364 2.44 -3.26 0.43
C PRO A 364 3.72 -4.09 0.57
N PHE A 365 4.38 -4.14 1.74
CA PHE A 365 5.65 -4.85 1.86
C PHE A 365 5.51 -6.35 2.18
N TYR A 366 4.30 -6.95 2.20
CA TYR A 366 4.12 -8.40 2.47
C TYR A 366 3.89 -9.27 1.25
N PHE A 367 2.86 -8.94 0.47
CA PHE A 367 2.44 -9.78 -0.64
C PHE A 367 3.07 -9.26 -1.93
N THR A 368 3.04 -7.95 -2.13
CA THR A 368 3.48 -7.32 -3.37
C THR A 368 4.52 -6.22 -3.10
N PRO A 369 5.75 -6.57 -2.67
CA PRO A 369 6.74 -5.58 -2.26
C PRO A 369 7.33 -4.78 -3.42
N ASP A 370 7.24 -5.31 -4.64
CA ASP A 370 7.97 -4.80 -5.78
C ASP A 370 7.04 -3.81 -6.55
N PRO A 371 7.27 -2.48 -6.46
CA PRO A 371 6.52 -1.53 -7.25
C PRO A 371 6.90 -1.67 -8.72
N ILE A 372 5.93 -1.52 -9.60
CA ILE A 372 6.13 -1.60 -11.06
C ILE A 372 5.57 -0.37 -11.78
N TYR A 373 4.77 0.40 -11.05
CA TYR A 373 4.26 1.68 -11.46
C TYR A 373 4.27 2.57 -10.23
N ALA A 374 4.91 3.72 -10.35
CA ALA A 374 4.94 4.73 -9.31
C ALA A 374 4.70 6.10 -9.93
N ILE A 375 3.75 6.85 -9.36
CA ILE A 375 3.56 8.25 -9.70
C ILE A 375 3.16 9.05 -8.47
N THR A 376 3.67 10.27 -8.36
CA THR A 376 3.19 11.25 -7.40
C THR A 376 2.66 12.45 -8.16
N ILE A 377 1.38 12.80 -7.93
CA ILE A 377 0.70 13.90 -8.62
C ILE A 377 0.26 14.95 -7.62
N GLN A 378 0.13 16.20 -8.07
CA GLN A 378 -0.45 17.29 -7.31
C GLN A 378 -1.82 17.65 -7.88
N VAL A 379 -2.82 17.77 -7.01
CA VAL A 379 -4.20 18.09 -7.39
C VAL A 379 -4.77 19.17 -6.48
N SER A 380 -5.76 19.91 -6.98
CA SER A 380 -6.51 20.90 -6.21
C SER A 380 -7.93 21.03 -6.76
N GLY A 381 -8.90 21.26 -5.86
CA GLY A 381 -10.32 21.32 -6.21
C GLY A 381 -10.83 19.98 -6.75
N SER A 382 -11.54 20.02 -7.89
CA SER A 382 -12.08 18.83 -8.55
C SER A 382 -11.67 18.78 -10.01
N GLY A 383 -11.45 17.59 -10.54
CA GLY A 383 -11.08 17.42 -11.95
C GLY A 383 -10.74 15.97 -12.30
N THR A 384 -10.21 15.81 -13.51
CA THR A 384 -9.75 14.53 -14.04
C THR A 384 -8.33 14.70 -14.55
N ILE A 385 -7.43 13.78 -14.19
CA ILE A 385 -6.07 13.70 -14.72
C ILE A 385 -5.89 12.38 -15.45
N ILE A 386 -5.31 12.45 -16.64
CA ILE A 386 -4.82 11.25 -17.35
C ILE A 386 -3.46 10.89 -16.76
N LEU A 387 -3.34 9.65 -16.28
CA LEU A 387 -2.09 9.13 -15.74
C LEU A 387 -1.29 8.47 -16.87
N PRO A 388 0.05 8.38 -16.75
CA PRO A 388 0.85 7.57 -17.65
C PRO A 388 0.30 6.16 -17.78
N ASP A 389 0.38 5.63 -18.99
CA ASP A 389 -0.02 4.25 -19.26
C ASP A 389 0.78 3.30 -18.39
N PHE A 390 0.07 2.34 -17.81
CA PHE A 390 0.69 1.25 -17.07
C PHE A 390 0.89 0.08 -18.03
N PHE A 391 2.14 -0.12 -18.44
CA PHE A 391 2.54 -1.31 -19.19
C PHE A 391 2.85 -2.45 -18.22
N ARG A 392 2.33 -3.63 -18.55
CA ARG A 392 2.46 -4.81 -17.71
C ARG A 392 3.26 -5.90 -18.43
N PRO A 393 4.24 -6.52 -17.77
CA PRO A 393 4.99 -7.63 -18.35
C PRO A 393 4.31 -9.01 -18.22
N LEU A 394 3.44 -9.29 -17.23
CA LEU A 394 2.96 -10.66 -16.95
C LEU A 394 1.54 -10.73 -16.36
N THR A 395 0.74 -11.75 -16.67
CA THR A 395 -0.58 -11.94 -16.02
C THR A 395 -0.43 -12.30 -14.54
N GLY A 396 -1.17 -11.62 -13.64
CA GLY A 396 -1.05 -11.82 -12.20
C GLY A 396 -1.96 -10.93 -11.35
N THR A 397 -1.80 -11.04 -10.03
CA THR A 397 -2.47 -10.19 -9.04
C THR A 397 -1.58 -9.00 -8.71
N TYR A 398 -2.19 -7.82 -8.68
CA TYR A 398 -1.55 -6.56 -8.40
C TYR A 398 -2.27 -5.85 -7.27
N GLU A 399 -1.56 -4.96 -6.61
CA GLU A 399 -2.14 -4.12 -5.57
C GLU A 399 -1.96 -2.67 -5.97
N ILE A 400 -3.08 -1.95 -6.01
CA ILE A 400 -3.08 -0.49 -6.13
C ILE A 400 -3.08 0.05 -4.71
N VAL A 401 -2.11 0.89 -4.39
CA VAL A 401 -2.02 1.58 -3.10
C VAL A 401 -1.95 3.07 -3.37
N ILE A 402 -2.82 3.83 -2.69
CA ILE A 402 -2.95 5.27 -2.88
C ILE A 402 -2.87 5.98 -1.52
N THR A 403 -2.08 7.04 -1.45
CA THR A 403 -2.29 8.08 -0.43
C THR A 403 -3.02 9.24 -1.07
N TYR A 404 -4.13 9.67 -0.45
CA TYR A 404 -4.98 10.72 -1.02
C TYR A 404 -4.69 12.12 -0.43
N GLN A 405 -3.81 12.23 0.57
CA GLN A 405 -3.33 13.51 1.13
C GLN A 405 -1.86 13.38 1.55
N ASP A 406 -1.11 14.47 1.50
CA ASP A 406 0.31 14.56 1.90
C ASP A 406 0.49 15.20 3.28
N HIS A 407 -0.56 15.16 4.08
CA HIS A 407 -0.62 15.67 5.44
C HIS A 407 -1.60 14.84 6.26
N VAL A 408 -1.68 15.13 7.56
CA VAL A 408 -2.70 14.58 8.45
C VAL A 408 -4.09 14.77 7.82
N PRO A 409 -4.90 13.71 7.70
CA PRO A 409 -6.21 13.81 7.07
C PRO A 409 -7.05 14.94 7.67
N ASP A 410 -7.70 15.69 6.78
CA ASP A 410 -8.65 16.74 7.14
C ASP A 410 -9.92 16.60 6.30
N ASN A 411 -10.85 17.54 6.46
CA ASN A 411 -12.15 17.49 5.78
C ASN A 411 -12.11 17.98 4.32
N SER A 412 -10.92 18.19 3.74
CA SER A 412 -10.79 18.63 2.34
C SER A 412 -11.12 17.50 1.37
N PHE A 413 -10.72 16.26 1.65
CA PHE A 413 -10.99 15.12 0.77
C PHE A 413 -12.49 14.79 0.70
N ARG A 414 -13.03 14.65 -0.52
CA ARG A 414 -14.42 14.22 -0.76
C ARG A 414 -14.48 12.84 -1.35
N ASN A 415 -13.82 12.63 -2.49
CA ASN A 415 -13.68 11.33 -3.13
C ASN A 415 -12.61 11.36 -4.22
N PHE A 416 -12.21 10.16 -4.65
CA PHE A 416 -11.56 9.94 -5.93
C PHE A 416 -12.09 8.68 -6.59
N ILE A 417 -11.95 8.60 -7.91
CA ILE A 417 -12.19 7.38 -8.70
C ILE A 417 -11.00 7.21 -9.65
N LEU A 418 -10.18 6.18 -9.40
CA LEU A 418 -9.16 5.76 -10.34
C LEU A 418 -9.81 4.80 -11.34
N HIS A 419 -9.83 5.17 -12.61
CA HIS A 419 -10.28 4.33 -13.71
C HIS A 419 -9.09 3.65 -14.35
N TYR A 420 -9.27 2.39 -14.73
CA TYR A 420 -8.29 1.65 -15.52
C TYR A 420 -9.00 0.84 -16.61
N VAL A 421 -8.47 0.89 -17.82
CA VAL A 421 -9.04 0.19 -18.98
C VAL A 421 -7.96 -0.38 -19.88
N ASN A 422 -8.20 -1.61 -20.32
CA ASN A 422 -7.42 -2.30 -21.34
C ASN A 422 -8.38 -3.09 -22.25
N PRO A 423 -7.88 -3.71 -23.35
CA PRO A 423 -8.75 -4.41 -24.31
C PRO A 423 -9.60 -5.55 -23.73
N TYR A 424 -9.24 -6.09 -22.56
CA TYR A 424 -9.89 -7.25 -21.94
C TYR A 424 -10.76 -6.88 -20.74
N GLN A 425 -10.51 -5.74 -20.10
CA GLN A 425 -11.22 -5.33 -18.90
C GLN A 425 -11.19 -3.81 -18.69
N SER A 426 -12.24 -3.33 -18.02
CA SER A 426 -12.31 -2.01 -17.41
C SER A 426 -12.70 -2.15 -15.95
N GLY A 427 -12.16 -1.31 -15.09
CA GLY A 427 -12.55 -1.26 -13.69
C GLY A 427 -12.25 0.09 -13.06
N ASN A 428 -12.66 0.23 -11.81
CA ASN A 428 -12.37 1.41 -11.03
C ASN A 428 -11.92 1.05 -9.60
N PHE A 429 -11.26 2.01 -8.96
CA PHE A 429 -11.02 2.05 -7.53
C PHE A 429 -11.57 3.38 -7.01
N SER A 430 -12.72 3.31 -6.34
CA SER A 430 -13.45 4.46 -5.81
C SER A 430 -13.30 4.52 -4.29
N VAL A 431 -13.01 5.71 -3.77
CA VAL A 431 -12.94 5.98 -2.33
C VAL A 431 -13.60 7.32 -2.06
N ASP A 432 -14.44 7.36 -1.03
CA ASP A 432 -15.10 8.57 -0.55
C ASP A 432 -14.75 8.86 0.92
N SER A 433 -15.12 10.06 1.39
CA SER A 433 -14.87 10.53 2.75
C SER A 433 -15.51 9.64 3.84
N GLU A 434 -16.63 8.98 3.52
CA GLU A 434 -17.33 8.10 4.47
C GLU A 434 -16.57 6.78 4.64
N SER A 435 -16.09 6.20 3.55
CA SER A 435 -15.28 4.99 3.53
C SER A 435 -13.98 5.16 4.32
N VAL A 436 -13.30 6.30 4.18
CA VAL A 436 -12.04 6.54 4.90
C VAL A 436 -12.27 6.74 6.39
N SER A 437 -13.33 7.42 6.80
CA SER A 437 -13.62 7.64 8.23
C SER A 437 -14.06 6.37 8.97
N SER A 438 -14.71 5.44 8.27
CA SER A 438 -15.31 4.22 8.86
C SER A 438 -14.40 3.00 8.81
N TYR A 439 -13.55 2.86 7.79
CA TYR A 439 -12.78 1.64 7.53
C TYR A 439 -11.26 1.86 7.57
N TRP A 440 -10.78 2.90 6.90
CA TRP A 440 -9.34 3.11 6.67
C TRP A 440 -8.65 3.90 7.79
N HIS A 441 -9.33 4.88 8.39
CA HIS A 441 -8.92 5.75 9.51
C HIS A 441 -7.69 6.65 9.32
N GLY A 442 -7.01 6.58 8.18
CA GLY A 442 -5.93 7.48 7.77
C GLY A 442 -5.97 7.77 6.27
N ASN A 443 -4.85 8.26 5.72
CA ASN A 443 -4.78 8.69 4.31
C ASN A 443 -4.42 7.57 3.31
N LEU A 444 -4.21 6.32 3.76
CA LEU A 444 -3.73 5.21 2.93
C LEU A 444 -4.87 4.25 2.59
N VAL A 445 -5.05 3.95 1.31
CA VAL A 445 -6.08 3.04 0.81
C VAL A 445 -5.50 2.04 -0.18
N ARG A 446 -6.07 0.84 -0.25
CA ARG A 446 -5.58 -0.26 -1.08
C ARG A 446 -6.71 -1.01 -1.77
N GLN A 447 -6.50 -1.41 -3.02
CA GLN A 447 -7.38 -2.31 -3.76
C GLN A 447 -6.58 -3.35 -4.55
N GLY A 448 -7.08 -4.59 -4.58
CA GLY A 448 -6.55 -5.61 -5.49
C GLY A 448 -6.96 -5.33 -6.94
N MET A 449 -6.07 -5.63 -7.88
CA MET A 449 -6.31 -5.51 -9.30
C MET A 449 -5.78 -6.76 -10.01
N VAL A 450 -6.62 -7.40 -10.82
CA VAL A 450 -6.20 -8.41 -11.77
C VAL A 450 -6.11 -7.74 -13.13
N THR A 451 -5.13 -8.08 -13.97
CA THR A 451 -5.09 -7.62 -15.37
C THR A 451 -4.29 -8.63 -16.22
N GLN A 452 -4.12 -8.40 -17.51
CA GLN A 452 -3.37 -9.24 -18.45
C GLN A 452 -2.20 -8.46 -19.08
N GLU A 453 -1.29 -9.13 -19.79
CA GLU A 453 -0.11 -8.55 -20.46
C GLU A 453 -0.50 -7.58 -21.59
N VAL A 454 -1.02 -6.42 -21.20
CA VAL A 454 -1.49 -5.36 -22.08
C VAL A 454 -1.27 -4.00 -21.44
N ASN A 455 -1.09 -3.01 -22.32
CA ASN A 455 -1.04 -1.63 -21.90
C ASN A 455 -2.40 -1.21 -21.31
N THR A 456 -2.38 -0.68 -20.09
CA THR A 456 -3.57 -0.28 -19.35
C THR A 456 -3.58 1.23 -19.21
N LYS A 457 -4.59 1.88 -19.79
CA LYS A 457 -4.81 3.32 -19.67
C LYS A 457 -5.43 3.62 -18.31
N MET A 458 -5.00 4.70 -17.68
CA MET A 458 -5.50 5.11 -16.38
C MET A 458 -5.86 6.59 -16.33
N SER A 459 -6.91 6.91 -15.60
CA SER A 459 -7.28 8.29 -15.29
C SER A 459 -7.80 8.38 -13.86
N LEU A 460 -7.55 9.51 -13.20
CA LEU A 460 -8.01 9.77 -11.85
C LEU A 460 -9.00 10.94 -11.88
N ASP A 461 -10.25 10.65 -11.51
CA ASP A 461 -11.20 11.68 -11.10
C ASP A 461 -10.96 11.97 -9.62
N TYR A 462 -10.88 13.24 -9.24
CA TYR A 462 -10.64 13.64 -7.87
C TYR A 462 -11.55 14.80 -7.48
N ASN A 463 -11.90 14.84 -6.20
CA ASN A 463 -12.69 15.91 -5.63
C ASN A 463 -12.23 16.25 -4.20
N TYR A 464 -11.72 17.46 -4.05
CA TYR A 464 -11.38 18.09 -2.79
C TYR A 464 -12.17 19.39 -2.63
N SER A 465 -12.61 19.68 -1.41
CA SER A 465 -13.13 21.01 -1.09
C SER A 465 -11.99 21.97 -0.79
N GLY A 466 -12.09 23.18 -1.33
CA GLY A 466 -11.09 24.23 -1.16
C GLY A 466 -10.05 24.26 -2.28
N TRP A 467 -9.10 25.18 -2.15
CA TRP A 467 -8.04 25.44 -3.13
C TRP A 467 -6.66 24.95 -2.67
N GLY A 468 -6.62 24.13 -1.62
CA GLY A 468 -5.39 23.49 -1.17
C GLY A 468 -4.82 22.57 -2.25
N VAL A 469 -3.50 22.52 -2.35
CA VAL A 469 -2.82 21.54 -3.20
C VAL A 469 -2.50 20.32 -2.36
N HIS A 470 -2.92 19.15 -2.85
CA HIS A 470 -2.67 17.87 -2.22
C HIS A 470 -1.77 17.04 -3.12
N SER A 471 -0.74 16.42 -2.54
CA SER A 471 0.06 15.43 -3.27
C SER A 471 -0.50 14.03 -3.00
N LEU A 472 -0.64 13.23 -4.06
CA LEU A 472 -1.11 11.85 -3.98
C LEU A 472 -0.01 10.92 -4.47
N GLN A 473 0.28 9.86 -3.72
CA GLN A 473 1.11 8.75 -4.21
C GLN A 473 0.19 7.68 -4.75
N ILE A 474 0.45 7.20 -5.97
CA ILE A 474 -0.22 6.04 -6.57
C ILE A 474 0.86 5.03 -6.89
N ARG A 475 0.74 3.82 -6.34
CA ARG A 475 1.65 2.70 -6.60
C ARG A 475 0.84 1.51 -7.09
N ILE A 476 1.35 0.82 -8.10
CA ILE A 476 0.92 -0.53 -8.46
C ILE A 476 2.08 -1.45 -8.17
N LEU A 477 1.83 -2.47 -7.36
CA LEU A 477 2.85 -3.41 -6.91
C LEU A 477 2.49 -4.86 -7.25
N THR A 478 3.51 -5.70 -7.34
CA THR A 478 3.39 -7.12 -7.67
C THR A 478 4.22 -8.01 -6.74
N ASP A 479 3.86 -9.28 -6.69
CA ASP A 479 4.61 -10.35 -6.03
C ASP A 479 5.60 -11.04 -6.98
N ILE A 480 5.52 -10.71 -8.28
CA ILE A 480 6.36 -11.27 -9.33
C ILE A 480 7.72 -10.53 -9.33
N PRO A 481 8.84 -11.23 -9.09
CA PRO A 481 10.16 -10.61 -9.18
C PRO A 481 10.39 -10.04 -10.59
N LEU A 482 10.85 -8.79 -10.67
CA LEU A 482 11.29 -8.19 -11.91
C LEU A 482 12.82 -8.15 -11.97
N ASP A 483 13.34 -8.20 -13.20
CA ASP A 483 14.76 -8.06 -13.46
C ASP A 483 15.22 -6.58 -13.45
N ASP A 484 14.31 -5.61 -13.43
CA ASP A 484 14.62 -4.18 -13.44
C ASP A 484 13.98 -3.44 -12.25
N TRP A 485 14.66 -2.38 -11.79
CA TRP A 485 14.14 -1.50 -10.76
C TRP A 485 13.06 -0.56 -11.31
N CYS A 486 12.00 -0.33 -10.52
CA CYS A 486 10.95 0.63 -10.89
C CYS A 486 11.54 2.03 -11.08
N PRO A 487 11.26 2.72 -12.20
CA PRO A 487 11.66 4.10 -12.40
C PRO A 487 11.14 5.01 -11.29
N TYR A 488 11.90 6.07 -10.99
CA TYR A 488 11.46 7.11 -10.06
C TYR A 488 10.61 8.16 -10.79
N SER A 489 9.61 8.72 -10.10
CA SER A 489 8.53 9.49 -10.71
C SER A 489 8.57 11.00 -10.43
N ASP A 490 9.75 11.55 -10.13
CA ASP A 490 9.94 12.95 -9.70
C ASP A 490 10.29 13.93 -10.81
#